data_AF-A0A380ZX08-F1
#
_entry.id   AF-A0A380ZX08-F1
#
_cell.length_a   1.000
_cell.length_b   1.000
_cell.length_c   1.000
_cell.angle_alpha   90.00
_cell.angle_beta   90.00
_cell.angle_gamma   90.00
#
_symmetry.space_group_name_H-M   'P 1'
#
loop_
_entity.id
_entity.type
_entity.pdbx_description
1 polymer ?
#
loop_
_entity_poly.entity_id
_entity_poly.type
_entity_poly.pdbx_seq_one_letter_code
_entity_poly.pdbx_strand_id
1 'polypeptide(L)'
;MAVTEDDVQFIPSVQPFGAQCKLQPTSGGYLPCSYAPAGKWTSCYEKVKVLGKSCVTEASELQCAIGGKITVKSHGQQSEITKAHVRKANAQEHRIYNPFFDFEAFQNEIEKKDIGDFK
;
A
#
# COMPACT_ATOMS: atom_id res chain seq x y z
N MET A 1 -3.41 -11.66 2.36
CA MET A 1 -4.75 -11.05 2.15
C MET A 1 -4.57 -9.55 2.15
N ALA A 2 -5.23 -8.82 1.25
CA ALA A 2 -5.12 -7.37 1.16
C ALA A 2 -6.25 -6.69 1.95
N VAL A 3 -5.95 -5.53 2.53
CA VAL A 3 -6.88 -4.73 3.33
C VAL A 3 -7.87 -4.03 2.41
N THR A 4 -9.15 -4.12 2.73
CA THR A 4 -10.27 -3.54 1.97
C THR A 4 -10.88 -2.35 2.69
N GLU A 5 -11.73 -1.59 1.99
CA GLU A 5 -12.41 -0.41 2.54
C GLU A 5 -13.24 -0.65 3.81
N ASP A 6 -13.65 -1.90 4.05
CA ASP A 6 -14.41 -2.33 5.23
C ASP A 6 -13.53 -2.77 6.39
N ASP A 7 -12.23 -2.97 6.16
CA ASP A 7 -11.27 -3.43 7.17
C ASP A 7 -10.81 -2.25 8.02
N VAL A 8 -11.72 -1.80 8.89
CA VAL A 8 -11.53 -0.69 9.82
C VAL A 8 -11.09 -1.17 11.19
N GLN A 9 -10.78 -2.45 11.40
CA GLN A 9 -10.28 -2.97 12.67
C GLN A 9 -8.92 -3.62 12.45
N PHE A 10 -8.00 -3.43 13.40
CA PHE A 10 -6.67 -4.04 13.33
C PHE A 10 -6.74 -5.49 13.81
N ILE A 11 -6.20 -6.39 12.99
CA ILE A 11 -6.11 -7.82 13.30
C ILE A 11 -4.63 -8.22 13.16
N PRO A 12 -3.92 -8.56 14.25
CA PRO A 12 -4.38 -8.58 15.64
C PRO A 12 -4.65 -7.18 16.21
N SER A 13 -5.42 -7.11 17.32
CA SER A 13 -5.70 -5.85 18.01
C SER A 13 -4.41 -5.25 18.55
N VAL A 14 -3.91 -4.23 17.87
CA VAL A 14 -2.72 -3.45 18.25
C VAL A 14 -3.13 -2.02 18.55
N GLN A 15 -2.37 -1.34 19.42
CA GLN A 15 -2.53 0.10 19.63
C GLN A 15 -1.72 0.84 18.55
N PRO A 16 -2.34 1.36 17.48
CA PRO A 16 -1.61 1.87 16.31
C PRO A 16 -1.07 3.28 16.54
N PHE A 17 -1.63 3.98 17.53
CA PHE A 17 -1.36 5.38 17.82
C PHE A 17 -0.69 5.52 19.19
N GLY A 18 0.16 6.54 19.33
CA GLY A 18 0.88 6.81 20.57
C GLY A 18 -0.04 7.15 21.74
N ALA A 19 0.54 7.14 22.94
CA ALA A 19 -0.16 7.39 24.20
C ALA A 19 -0.68 8.84 24.40
N GLN A 20 -0.55 9.73 23.40
CA GLN A 20 -0.98 11.11 23.49
C GLN A 20 -1.70 11.53 22.19
N CYS A 21 -3.00 11.83 22.30
CA CYS A 21 -3.82 12.38 21.23
C CYS A 21 -3.88 13.90 21.36
N LYS A 22 -3.19 14.61 20.46
CA LYS A 22 -3.19 16.10 20.43
C LYS A 22 -4.58 16.71 20.28
N LEU A 23 -5.56 15.93 19.83
CA LEU A 23 -6.94 16.37 19.61
C LEU A 23 -7.84 16.15 20.84
N GLN A 24 -7.33 15.53 21.91
CA GLN A 24 -8.01 15.41 23.21
C GLN A 24 -7.19 16.06 24.33
N PRO A 25 -7.22 17.40 24.46
CA PRO A 25 -6.57 18.08 25.56
C PRO A 25 -7.31 17.83 26.89
N THR A 26 -6.54 17.79 27.97
CA THR A 26 -7.01 17.70 29.36
C THR A 26 -6.24 18.71 30.20
N SER A 27 -6.73 18.98 31.42
CA SER A 27 -6.06 19.89 32.37
C SER A 27 -4.61 19.50 32.72
N GLY A 28 -4.18 18.26 32.44
CA GLY A 28 -2.82 17.77 32.73
C GLY A 28 -2.02 17.30 31.51
N GLY A 29 -2.49 17.52 30.27
CA GLY A 29 -1.82 17.04 29.06
C GLY A 29 -2.81 16.54 28.01
N TYR A 30 -2.51 15.41 27.37
CA TYR A 30 -3.37 14.82 26.34
C TYR A 30 -3.81 13.41 26.73
N LEU A 31 -5.06 13.05 26.45
CA LEU A 31 -5.54 11.69 26.63
C LEU A 31 -4.83 10.72 25.67
N PRO A 32 -4.74 9.43 26.02
CA PRO A 32 -4.29 8.41 25.09
C PRO A 32 -5.17 8.36 23.85
N CYS A 33 -4.55 8.17 22.69
CA CYS A 33 -5.29 8.04 21.43
C CYS A 33 -6.07 6.72 21.43
N SER A 34 -7.39 6.81 21.56
CA SER A 34 -8.28 5.68 21.36
C SER A 34 -8.63 5.57 19.88
N TYR A 35 -8.45 4.39 19.31
CA TYR A 35 -8.80 4.16 17.92
C TYR A 35 -10.33 4.14 17.76
N ALA A 36 -10.88 5.16 17.11
CA ALA A 36 -12.31 5.33 16.90
C ALA A 36 -12.60 5.64 15.42
N PRO A 37 -12.57 4.63 14.53
CA PRO A 37 -12.81 4.84 13.11
C PRO A 37 -14.24 5.30 12.85
N ALA A 38 -14.39 6.34 12.04
CA ALA A 38 -15.66 6.91 11.62
C ALA A 38 -15.89 6.59 10.14
N GLY A 39 -16.80 5.64 9.87
CA GLY A 39 -17.15 5.23 8.51
C GLY A 39 -16.16 4.23 7.90
N LYS A 40 -15.96 4.34 6.59
CA LYS A 40 -15.09 3.46 5.79
C LYS A 40 -13.84 4.20 5.33
N TRP A 41 -12.84 3.45 4.87
CA TRP A 41 -11.67 4.05 4.21
C TRP A 41 -12.10 4.81 2.95
N THR A 42 -11.55 6.01 2.80
CA THR A 42 -11.73 6.88 1.64
C THR A 42 -10.45 6.88 0.80
N SER A 43 -10.55 7.27 -0.48
CA SER A 43 -9.41 7.23 -1.43
C SER A 43 -8.80 5.84 -1.58
N CYS A 44 -9.64 4.80 -1.59
CA CYS A 44 -9.23 3.43 -1.90
C CYS A 44 -8.99 3.25 -3.40
N TYR A 45 -8.19 2.25 -3.78
CA TYR A 45 -7.88 2.00 -5.19
C TYR A 45 -8.93 1.09 -5.81
N GLU A 46 -9.77 1.66 -6.69
CA GLU A 46 -10.94 0.97 -7.27
C GLU A 46 -10.58 -0.05 -8.35
N LYS A 47 -9.40 0.08 -8.98
CA LYS A 47 -8.98 -0.78 -10.09
C LYS A 47 -8.60 -2.19 -9.64
N VAL A 48 -8.17 -2.36 -8.40
CA VAL A 48 -7.87 -3.68 -7.81
C VAL A 48 -8.95 -3.99 -6.79
N LYS A 49 -9.80 -4.97 -7.12
CA LYS A 49 -10.87 -5.42 -6.24
C LYS A 49 -10.50 -6.75 -5.59
N VAL A 50 -10.57 -6.78 -4.27
CA VAL A 50 -10.42 -8.00 -3.49
C VAL A 50 -11.82 -8.37 -3.02
N LEU A 51 -12.35 -9.50 -3.50
CA LEU A 51 -13.71 -9.95 -3.18
C LEU A 51 -14.79 -8.89 -3.49
N GLY A 52 -14.59 -8.12 -4.57
CA GLY A 52 -15.52 -7.06 -5.00
C GLY A 52 -15.38 -5.72 -4.28
N LYS A 53 -14.47 -5.60 -3.30
CA LYS A 53 -14.21 -4.39 -2.53
C LYS A 53 -12.92 -3.70 -2.95
N SER A 54 -12.90 -2.37 -2.85
CA SER A 54 -11.70 -1.57 -3.15
C SER A 54 -10.60 -1.82 -2.12
N CYS A 55 -9.35 -1.90 -2.57
CA CYS A 55 -8.22 -2.12 -1.67
C CYS A 55 -7.68 -0.79 -1.10
N VAL A 56 -7.27 -0.84 0.18
CA VAL A 56 -6.63 0.28 0.88
C VAL A 56 -5.21 0.44 0.37
N THR A 57 -4.79 1.68 0.14
CA THR A 57 -3.43 2.05 -0.30
C THR A 57 -2.82 3.11 0.62
N GLU A 58 -1.58 3.51 0.39
CA GLU A 58 -0.91 4.58 1.15
C GLU A 58 -1.62 5.94 1.03
N ALA A 59 -2.37 6.15 -0.06
CA ALA A 59 -3.18 7.35 -0.27
C ALA A 59 -4.55 7.29 0.44
N SER A 60 -4.90 6.14 1.01
CA SER A 60 -6.21 5.95 1.64
C SER A 60 -6.25 6.60 3.03
N GLU A 61 -7.36 7.27 3.31
CA GLU A 61 -7.57 8.00 4.56
C GLU A 61 -8.81 7.47 5.28
N LEU A 62 -8.74 7.35 6.60
CA LEU A 62 -9.86 7.01 7.47
C LEU A 62 -10.11 8.16 8.46
N GLN A 63 -11.37 8.52 8.71
CA GLN A 63 -11.70 9.55 9.69
C GLN A 63 -11.72 8.96 11.10
N CYS A 64 -11.25 9.72 12.09
CA CYS A 64 -11.41 9.38 13.49
C CYS A 64 -12.58 10.17 14.09
N ALA A 65 -13.46 9.52 14.85
CA ALA A 65 -14.62 10.15 15.50
C ALA A 65 -14.22 11.24 16.52
N ILE A 66 -13.01 11.11 17.08
CA ILE A 66 -12.39 12.07 18.01
C ILE A 66 -11.92 13.34 17.28
N GLY A 67 -11.88 13.29 15.95
CA GLY A 67 -11.23 14.27 15.09
C GLY A 67 -9.88 13.75 14.59
N GLY A 68 -9.51 14.17 13.39
CA GLY A 68 -8.25 13.81 12.76
C GLY A 68 -8.38 12.74 11.68
N LYS A 69 -7.38 12.70 10.81
CA LYS A 69 -7.26 11.74 9.73
C LYS A 69 -6.25 10.65 10.09
N ILE A 70 -6.64 9.40 9.89
CA ILE A 70 -5.80 8.21 10.00
C ILE A 70 -5.28 7.90 8.60
N THR A 71 -3.97 7.88 8.45
CA THR A 71 -3.29 7.58 7.18
C THR A 71 -2.38 6.38 7.32
N VAL A 72 -2.19 5.65 6.21
CA VAL A 72 -1.28 4.52 6.15
C VAL A 72 0.15 5.05 5.95
N LYS A 73 0.99 5.00 6.99
CA LYS A 73 2.38 5.47 6.90
C LYS A 73 3.30 4.55 6.09
N SER A 74 3.05 3.25 6.18
CA SER A 74 3.80 2.24 5.44
C SER A 74 2.90 1.04 5.32
N HIS A 75 2.56 0.69 4.09
CA HIS A 75 2.04 -0.64 3.82
C HIS A 75 3.25 -1.58 3.89
N GLY A 76 3.20 -2.61 4.74
CA GLY A 76 4.29 -3.60 4.87
C GLY A 76 4.48 -4.48 3.63
N GLN A 77 3.85 -4.13 2.50
CA GLN A 77 4.00 -4.78 1.22
C GLN A 77 5.01 -3.93 0.41
N GLN A 78 6.06 -4.54 -0.09
CA GLN A 78 6.94 -3.90 -1.07
C GLN A 78 6.47 -4.33 -2.46
N SER A 79 6.22 -3.37 -3.34
CA SER A 79 5.92 -3.63 -4.75
C SER A 79 7.16 -4.20 -5.41
N GLU A 80 7.27 -5.53 -5.46
CA GLU A 80 8.37 -6.19 -6.16
C GLU A 80 8.07 -6.24 -7.67
N ILE A 81 9.04 -5.78 -8.47
CA ILE A 81 9.01 -5.96 -9.92
C ILE A 81 9.15 -7.46 -10.21
N THR A 82 8.02 -8.12 -10.41
CA THR A 82 7.98 -9.51 -10.86
C THR A 82 8.30 -9.63 -12.35
N LYS A 83 8.78 -10.82 -12.76
CA LYS A 83 9.13 -11.13 -14.16
C LYS A 83 7.99 -10.82 -15.14
N ALA A 84 6.74 -11.00 -14.74
CA ALA A 84 5.56 -10.65 -15.53
C ALA A 84 5.45 -9.14 -15.82
N HIS A 85 5.85 -8.27 -14.88
CA HIS A 85 5.89 -6.83 -15.11
C HIS A 85 6.96 -6.47 -16.13
N VAL A 86 8.13 -7.13 -16.07
CA VAL A 86 9.21 -6.89 -17.04
C VAL A 86 8.81 -7.34 -18.44
N ARG A 87 8.14 -8.49 -18.58
CA ARG A 87 7.62 -8.97 -19.88
C ARG A 87 6.54 -8.06 -20.47
N LYS A 88 5.72 -7.42 -19.63
CA LYS A 88 4.63 -6.54 -20.07
C LYS A 88 5.09 -5.10 -20.37
N ALA A 89 6.26 -4.72 -19.88
CA ALA A 89 6.82 -3.38 -20.08
C ALA A 89 7.27 -3.15 -21.54
N ASN A 90 7.03 -1.94 -22.06
CA ASN A 90 7.35 -1.59 -23.44
C ASN A 90 8.81 -1.13 -23.58
N ALA A 91 9.63 -1.93 -24.25
CA ALA A 91 11.05 -1.64 -24.45
C ALA A 91 11.31 -0.30 -25.18
N GLN A 92 10.41 0.12 -26.07
CA GLN A 92 10.56 1.37 -26.81
C GLN A 92 10.39 2.59 -25.90
N GLU A 93 9.44 2.54 -24.96
CA GLU A 93 9.25 3.60 -23.97
C GLU A 93 10.44 3.65 -23.00
N HIS A 94 10.92 2.49 -22.55
CA HIS A 94 12.10 2.41 -21.69
C HIS A 94 13.36 2.95 -22.36
N ARG A 95 13.51 2.80 -23.69
CA ARG A 95 14.61 3.40 -24.45
C ARG A 95 14.55 4.93 -24.52
N ILE A 96 13.34 5.50 -24.49
CA ILE A 96 13.15 6.96 -24.45
C ILE A 96 13.49 7.48 -23.05
N TYR A 97 13.04 6.80 -22.00
CA TYR A 97 13.30 7.21 -20.60
C TYR A 97 14.74 6.96 -20.15
N ASN A 98 15.35 5.85 -20.58
CA ASN A 98 16.71 5.47 -20.21
C ASN A 98 17.46 4.90 -21.43
N PRO A 99 17.98 5.76 -22.31
CA PRO A 99 18.63 5.36 -23.56
C PRO A 99 19.96 4.60 -23.37
N PHE A 100 20.53 4.61 -22.17
CA PHE A 100 21.75 3.86 -21.84
C PHE A 100 21.46 2.44 -21.34
N PHE A 101 20.20 2.13 -21.05
CA PHE A 101 19.78 0.82 -20.58
C PHE A 101 19.10 0.05 -21.71
N ASP A 102 19.69 -1.08 -22.11
CA ASP A 102 19.09 -1.99 -23.07
C ASP A 102 18.04 -2.85 -22.38
N PHE A 103 16.80 -2.37 -22.42
CA PHE A 103 15.66 -3.06 -21.81
C PHE A 103 15.32 -4.39 -22.51
N GLU A 104 15.61 -4.51 -23.81
CA GLU A 104 15.33 -5.71 -24.59
C GLU A 104 16.33 -6.82 -24.24
N ALA A 105 17.62 -6.48 -24.08
CA ALA A 105 18.61 -7.40 -23.54
C ALA A 105 18.21 -7.91 -22.14
N PHE A 106 17.73 -7.00 -21.27
CA PHE A 106 17.28 -7.35 -19.93
C PHE A 106 16.06 -8.28 -19.92
N GLN A 107 15.05 -8.04 -20.77
CA GLN A 107 13.90 -8.93 -20.93
C GLN A 107 14.34 -10.35 -21.34
N ASN A 108 15.23 -10.44 -22.33
CA ASN A 108 15.77 -11.71 -22.81
C ASN A 108 16.56 -12.47 -21.74
N GLU A 109 17.30 -11.78 -20.87
CA GLU A 109 18.01 -12.41 -19.75
C GLU A 109 17.06 -13.02 -18.71
N ILE A 110 15.95 -12.34 -18.42
CA ILE A 110 14.94 -12.85 -17.49
C ILE A 110 14.25 -14.09 -18.06
N GLU A 111 13.95 -14.11 -19.35
CA GLU A 111 13.34 -15.28 -20.01
C GLU A 111 14.28 -16.48 -20.08
N LYS A 112 15.59 -16.24 -20.34
CA LYS A 112 16.59 -17.32 -20.35
C LYS A 112 16.77 -17.97 -18.97
N LYS A 113 16.71 -17.18 -17.89
CA LYS A 113 16.77 -17.73 -16.52
C LYS A 113 15.61 -18.68 -16.22
N ASP A 114 14.41 -18.43 -16.74
CA ASP A 114 13.25 -19.33 -16.55
C ASP A 114 13.42 -20.71 -17.22
N ILE A 115 14.28 -20.83 -18.24
CA ILE A 115 14.56 -22.10 -18.93
C ILE A 115 15.67 -22.91 -18.21
N GLY A 116 16.52 -22.24 -17.42
CA GLY A 116 17.65 -22.85 -16.72
C GLY A 116 17.31 -23.56 -15.40
N ASP A 117 16.16 -23.28 -14.81
CA ASP A 117 15.74 -23.80 -13.49
C ASP A 117 15.04 -25.19 -13.55
N PHE A 118 15.01 -25.84 -14.71
CA PHE A 118 14.43 -27.19 -14.91
C PHE A 118 15.47 -28.32 -15.05
N LYS A 119 16.68 -28.15 -14.52
CA LYS A 119 17.74 -29.18 -14.59
C LYS A 119 18.26 -29.62 -13.23
#